data_AF-A0AAV7HZF0-F1
#
_entry.id   AF-A0AAV7HZF0-F1
#
_cell.length_a   1.000
_cell.length_b   1.000
_cell.length_c   1.000
_cell.angle_alpha   90.00
_cell.angle_beta   90.00
_cell.angle_gamma   90.00
#
_symmetry.space_group_name_H-M   'P 1'
#
loop_
_entity.id
_entity.type
_entity.pdbx_description
1 polymer ?
#
loop_
_entity_poly.entity_id
_entity_poly.type
_entity_poly.pdbx_seq_one_letter_code
_entity_poly.pdbx_strand_id
1 'polypeptide(L)'
;MYGCVTCIWKELLHLQRLKLQFKLIKISRGFLVTQLFICHIDFAIEHNEPLPAHPITTSTDKERTIVKHIAENLVADGATFHLGIGSIPDGVLSQLKSHKNLGINSEIFSNSVVDLVNIGCITVNKKSIHRVDYSIGTRMYCGFGGQVDFLTGATMSKDDLGQPIVTLNSTTADGKTSKISPVLKLGDGVVTSRALVRYAVTEDGIASLFDKTLKQRAHELINVAHPNHREALEKAAFQQLKGKPEP
;
A
#
# COMPACT_ATOMS: atom_id res chain seq x y z
N MET A 1 -22.40 -7.42 8.92
CA MET A 1 -21.05 -6.82 8.87
C MET A 1 -19.98 -7.79 8.31
N TYR A 2 -20.25 -8.55 7.24
CA TYR A 2 -19.27 -9.47 6.61
C TYR A 2 -18.97 -9.15 5.13
N GLY A 3 -19.67 -8.18 4.54
CA GLY A 3 -19.46 -7.81 3.13
C GLY A 3 -18.14 -7.07 2.88
N CYS A 4 -17.56 -6.45 3.91
CA CYS A 4 -16.39 -5.57 3.79
C CYS A 4 -15.18 -6.00 4.64
N VAL A 5 -15.32 -7.02 5.52
CA VAL A 5 -14.24 -7.47 6.44
C VAL A 5 -14.27 -8.99 6.52
N THR A 6 -13.13 -9.64 6.28
CA THR A 6 -13.04 -11.12 6.28
C THR A 6 -11.82 -11.68 7.03
N CYS A 7 -10.89 -10.83 7.46
CA CYS A 7 -9.53 -11.20 7.88
C CYS A 7 -9.47 -12.24 9.02
N ILE A 8 -9.97 -11.93 10.22
CA ILE A 8 -9.80 -12.83 11.40
C ILE A 8 -11.12 -13.55 11.76
N TRP A 9 -12.22 -13.05 11.24
CA TRP A 9 -13.56 -13.44 11.69
C TRP A 9 -13.93 -14.87 11.30
N LYS A 10 -13.40 -15.41 10.19
CA LYS A 10 -13.70 -16.77 9.74
C LYS A 10 -13.09 -17.84 10.65
N GLU A 11 -11.85 -17.65 11.08
CA GLU A 11 -11.15 -18.53 12.03
C GLU A 11 -11.81 -18.49 13.42
N LEU A 12 -12.17 -17.29 13.89
CA LEU A 12 -12.85 -17.11 15.17
C LEU A 12 -14.18 -17.87 15.26
N LEU A 13 -14.92 -18.00 14.15
CA LEU A 13 -16.19 -18.75 14.12
C LEU A 13 -16.05 -20.26 14.40
N HIS A 14 -14.85 -20.83 14.24
CA HIS A 14 -14.59 -22.23 14.61
C HIS A 14 -14.30 -22.43 16.10
N LEU A 15 -14.09 -21.35 16.86
CA LEU A 15 -13.94 -21.40 18.31
C LEU A 15 -15.33 -21.36 18.97
N GLN A 16 -15.74 -22.47 19.57
CA GLN A 16 -17.11 -22.80 20.03
C GLN A 16 -17.73 -21.89 21.13
N ARG A 17 -17.22 -20.67 21.38
CA ARG A 17 -17.79 -19.75 22.39
C ARG A 17 -17.67 -18.27 22.00
N LEU A 18 -18.07 -17.91 20.78
CA LEU A 18 -18.17 -16.49 20.40
C LEU A 18 -19.62 -16.01 20.47
N LYS A 19 -19.94 -15.26 21.53
CA LYS A 19 -21.16 -14.45 21.61
C LYS A 19 -21.00 -13.25 20.67
N LEU A 20 -21.55 -13.34 19.47
CA LEU A 20 -21.45 -12.30 18.47
C LEU A 20 -22.77 -11.51 18.39
N GLN A 21 -22.68 -10.20 18.56
CA GLN A 21 -23.78 -9.28 18.31
C GLN A 21 -23.76 -8.90 16.83
N PHE A 22 -24.68 -9.46 16.04
CA PHE A 22 -24.75 -9.16 14.61
C PHE A 22 -25.60 -7.91 14.38
N LYS A 23 -25.00 -6.90 13.74
CA LYS A 23 -25.71 -5.79 13.10
C LYS A 23 -26.10 -6.23 11.68
N LEU A 24 -27.38 -6.58 11.49
CA LEU A 24 -27.98 -6.86 10.19
C LEU A 24 -28.24 -5.53 9.48
N ILE A 25 -27.22 -5.07 8.77
CA ILE A 25 -27.33 -4.01 7.77
C ILE A 25 -27.86 -4.68 6.50
N LYS A 26 -28.79 -4.05 5.76
CA LYS A 26 -29.23 -4.51 4.44
C LYS A 26 -28.00 -4.66 3.52
N ILE A 27 -27.50 -5.88 3.40
CA ILE A 27 -26.36 -6.24 2.56
C ILE A 27 -26.92 -7.14 1.45
N SER A 28 -26.60 -6.81 0.19
CA SER A 28 -27.00 -7.60 -0.97
C SER A 28 -26.41 -9.02 -0.89
N ARG A 29 -27.24 -10.05 -1.12
CA ARG A 29 -26.81 -11.45 -1.13
C ARG A 29 -25.95 -11.72 -2.37
N GLY A 30 -24.81 -12.38 -2.19
CA GLY A 30 -23.90 -12.76 -3.28
C GLY A 30 -23.23 -14.13 -3.03
N PHE A 31 -22.55 -14.66 -4.05
CA PHE A 31 -21.86 -15.97 -4.01
C PHE A 31 -20.35 -15.77 -3.76
N LEU A 32 -19.79 -16.38 -2.70
CA LEU A 32 -18.37 -16.45 -2.27
C LEU A 32 -18.28 -17.02 -0.83
N VAL A 33 -17.07 -17.43 -0.45
CA VAL A 33 -16.62 -18.20 0.73
C VAL A 33 -16.97 -17.62 2.11
N THR A 34 -17.59 -16.43 2.17
CA THR A 34 -18.25 -15.86 3.37
C THR A 34 -19.76 -15.94 3.18
N GLN A 35 -20.28 -17.17 3.13
CA GLN A 35 -21.69 -17.45 3.36
C GLN A 35 -21.79 -18.08 4.75
N LEU A 36 -22.21 -17.27 5.72
CA LEU A 36 -22.62 -17.77 7.02
C LEU A 36 -24.04 -18.29 6.88
N PHE A 37 -24.20 -19.61 6.99
CA PHE A 37 -25.54 -20.18 7.17
C PHE A 37 -26.12 -19.66 8.48
N ILE A 38 -27.40 -19.29 8.46
CA ILE A 38 -28.11 -18.74 9.62
C ILE A 38 -28.06 -19.68 10.84
N CYS A 39 -27.87 -20.99 10.62
CA CYS A 39 -27.69 -21.98 11.68
C CYS A 39 -26.40 -21.80 12.51
N HIS A 40 -25.44 -21.00 12.05
CA HIS A 40 -24.22 -20.65 12.81
C HIS A 40 -24.36 -19.31 13.56
N ILE A 41 -25.58 -18.75 13.64
CA ILE A 41 -25.84 -17.46 14.28
C ILE A 41 -26.80 -17.71 15.45
N ASP A 42 -26.29 -17.58 16.68
CA ASP A 42 -27.11 -17.76 17.89
C ASP A 42 -28.14 -16.63 18.07
N PHE A 43 -27.77 -15.38 17.76
CA PHE A 43 -28.63 -14.20 17.87
C PHE A 43 -28.31 -13.18 16.76
N ALA A 44 -29.32 -12.49 16.24
CA ALA A 44 -29.12 -11.42 15.26
C ALA A 44 -30.03 -10.22 15.56
N ILE A 45 -29.52 -9.00 15.39
CA ILE A 45 -30.28 -7.76 15.58
C ILE A 45 -30.31 -7.00 14.26
N GLU A 46 -31.51 -6.71 13.76
CA GLU A 46 -31.70 -5.86 12.58
C GLU A 46 -31.44 -4.39 12.94
N HIS A 47 -30.60 -3.73 12.15
CA HIS A 47 -30.31 -2.32 12.32
C HIS A 47 -29.94 -1.70 10.98
N ASN A 48 -30.73 -0.71 10.56
CA ASN A 48 -30.54 -0.03 9.29
C ASN A 48 -29.87 1.33 9.50
N GLU A 49 -28.61 1.43 9.11
CA GLU A 49 -27.83 2.66 9.15
C GLU A 49 -26.86 2.67 7.96
N PRO A 50 -26.54 3.85 7.39
CA PRO A 50 -25.50 3.96 6.38
C PRO A 50 -24.20 3.31 6.84
N LEU A 51 -23.48 2.68 5.91
CA LEU A 51 -22.14 2.20 6.21
C LEU A 51 -21.22 3.41 6.51
N PRO A 52 -20.33 3.30 7.50
CA PRO A 52 -19.31 4.31 7.73
C PRO A 52 -18.48 4.51 6.46
N ALA A 53 -18.39 5.75 5.99
CA ALA A 53 -17.56 6.11 4.85
C ALA A 53 -16.27 6.77 5.35
N HIS A 54 -15.15 6.42 4.73
CA HIS A 54 -13.90 7.15 4.96
C HIS A 54 -13.93 8.48 4.19
N PRO A 55 -13.53 9.59 4.82
CA PRO A 55 -13.51 10.89 4.17
C PRO A 55 -12.49 10.89 3.03
N ILE A 56 -12.87 11.52 1.90
CA ILE A 56 -11.98 11.70 0.77
C ILE A 56 -10.86 12.65 1.18
N THR A 57 -9.62 12.21 1.07
CA THR A 57 -8.45 13.03 1.43
C THR A 57 -7.98 13.78 0.19
N THR A 58 -7.88 15.12 0.28
CA THR A 58 -7.32 15.93 -0.81
C THR A 58 -5.80 15.84 -0.82
N SER A 59 -5.21 15.62 -2.00
CA SER A 59 -3.76 15.54 -2.17
C SER A 59 -3.10 16.91 -2.02
N THR A 60 -2.04 16.99 -1.24
CA THR A 60 -1.14 18.15 -1.17
C THR A 60 -0.25 18.25 -2.43
N ASP A 61 0.37 19.41 -2.67
CA ASP A 61 1.29 19.61 -3.81
C ASP A 61 2.46 18.63 -3.80
N LYS A 62 3.02 18.35 -2.62
CA LYS A 62 4.11 17.38 -2.43
C LYS A 62 3.68 15.97 -2.85
N GLU A 63 2.49 15.57 -2.43
CA GLU A 63 1.93 14.26 -2.79
C GLU A 63 1.63 14.16 -4.29
N ARG A 64 1.16 15.24 -4.92
CA ARG A 64 0.98 15.28 -6.39
C ARG A 64 2.29 15.02 -7.14
N THR A 65 3.40 15.58 -6.65
CA THR A 65 4.73 15.35 -7.23
C THR A 65 5.19 13.90 -7.03
N ILE A 66 5.01 13.34 -5.83
CA ILE A 66 5.29 11.92 -5.54
C ILE A 66 4.50 11.01 -6.50
N VAL A 67 3.21 11.27 -6.63
CA VAL A 67 2.31 10.53 -7.52
C VAL A 67 2.83 10.55 -8.95
N LYS A 68 3.21 11.73 -9.45
CA LYS A 68 3.77 11.89 -10.80
C LYS A 68 5.04 11.07 -10.99
N HIS A 69 5.96 11.12 -10.03
CA HIS A 69 7.19 10.33 -10.07
C HIS A 69 6.92 8.83 -10.19
N ILE A 70 5.96 8.30 -9.43
CA ILE A 70 5.60 6.88 -9.45
C ILE A 70 4.94 6.51 -10.79
N ALA A 71 3.91 7.26 -11.19
CA ALA A 71 3.11 6.93 -12.36
C ALA A 71 3.91 7.01 -13.67
N GLU A 72 4.84 7.96 -13.79
CA GLU A 72 5.61 8.16 -15.03
C GLU A 72 6.84 7.25 -15.13
N ASN A 73 7.45 6.86 -14.00
CA ASN A 73 8.77 6.20 -14.03
C ASN A 73 8.79 4.75 -13.53
N LEU A 74 7.80 4.36 -12.71
CA LEU A 74 7.83 3.06 -12.02
C LEU A 74 6.70 2.12 -12.45
N VAL A 75 5.65 2.62 -13.09
CA VAL A 75 4.51 1.80 -13.49
C VAL A 75 4.62 1.33 -14.94
N ALA A 76 4.41 0.03 -15.15
CA ALA A 76 4.33 -0.59 -16.47
C ALA A 76 2.96 -1.21 -16.74
N ASP A 77 2.59 -1.34 -18.01
CA ASP A 77 1.39 -2.06 -18.44
C ASP A 77 1.44 -3.53 -18.02
N GLY A 78 0.37 -4.03 -17.40
CA GLY A 78 0.35 -5.37 -16.83
C GLY A 78 0.77 -5.46 -15.37
N ALA A 79 1.18 -4.36 -14.74
CA ALA A 79 1.56 -4.36 -13.33
C ALA A 79 0.41 -4.78 -12.42
N THR A 80 0.76 -5.50 -11.35
CA THR A 80 -0.18 -5.86 -10.27
C THR A 80 0.14 -5.04 -9.02
N PHE A 81 -0.83 -4.27 -8.53
CA PHE A 81 -0.61 -3.34 -7.43
C PHE A 81 -1.07 -3.88 -6.08
N HIS A 82 -0.26 -3.62 -5.06
CA HIS A 82 -0.71 -3.57 -3.68
C HIS A 82 -0.58 -2.11 -3.20
N LEU A 83 -1.70 -1.49 -2.82
CA LEU A 83 -1.73 -0.09 -2.37
C LEU A 83 -2.71 0.05 -1.21
N GLY A 84 -2.35 0.85 -0.20
CA GLY A 84 -3.27 1.20 0.89
C GLY A 84 -4.31 2.23 0.47
N ILE A 85 -5.04 2.75 1.46
CA ILE A 85 -5.92 3.93 1.27
C ILE A 85 -5.15 5.22 1.53
N GLY A 86 -5.44 6.28 0.78
CA GLY A 86 -4.89 7.61 1.01
C GLY A 86 -4.66 8.41 -0.27
N SER A 87 -4.26 9.67 -0.09
CA SER A 87 -4.04 10.64 -1.17
C SER A 87 -3.01 10.18 -2.20
N ILE A 88 -1.91 9.56 -1.78
CA ILE A 88 -0.87 9.04 -2.69
C ILE A 88 -1.38 7.82 -3.47
N PRO A 89 -1.86 6.73 -2.84
CA PRO A 89 -2.47 5.60 -3.56
C PRO A 89 -3.54 6.01 -4.58
N ASP A 90 -4.51 6.82 -4.14
CA ASP A 90 -5.63 7.24 -4.98
C ASP A 90 -5.15 8.14 -6.12
N GLY A 91 -4.18 9.01 -5.83
CA GLY A 91 -3.50 9.85 -6.81
C GLY A 91 -2.79 9.01 -7.88
N VAL A 92 -2.02 7.99 -7.49
CA VAL A 92 -1.36 7.08 -8.44
C VAL A 92 -2.40 6.42 -9.33
N LEU A 93 -3.42 5.78 -8.76
CA LEU A 93 -4.48 5.12 -9.53
C LEU A 93 -5.19 6.08 -10.49
N SER A 94 -5.41 7.33 -10.08
CA SER A 94 -6.05 8.34 -10.94
C SER A 94 -5.26 8.67 -12.21
N GLN A 95 -3.93 8.56 -12.17
CA GLN A 95 -3.04 8.81 -13.32
C GLN A 95 -2.86 7.57 -14.21
N LEU A 96 -3.25 6.38 -13.74
CA LEU A 96 -3.09 5.12 -14.48
C LEU A 96 -4.23 4.81 -15.45
N LYS A 97 -5.15 5.77 -15.71
CA LYS A 97 -6.29 5.58 -16.62
C LYS A 97 -5.90 5.25 -18.07
N SER A 98 -4.67 5.59 -18.48
CA SER A 98 -4.15 5.24 -19.81
C SER A 98 -3.57 3.84 -19.90
N HIS A 99 -3.24 3.23 -18.76
CA HIS A 99 -2.57 1.93 -18.70
C HIS A 99 -3.57 0.79 -18.92
N LYS A 100 -3.05 -0.33 -19.42
CA LYS A 100 -3.85 -1.51 -19.77
C LYS A 100 -3.37 -2.76 -19.05
N ASN A 101 -4.31 -3.67 -18.87
CA ASN A 101 -4.09 -4.98 -18.28
C ASN A 101 -3.56 -4.97 -16.85
N LEU A 102 -3.91 -3.94 -16.09
CA LEU A 102 -3.51 -3.83 -14.69
C LEU A 102 -4.19 -4.92 -13.84
N GLY A 103 -3.53 -5.28 -12.73
CA GLY A 103 -4.06 -6.12 -11.67
C GLY A 103 -3.97 -5.41 -10.32
N ILE A 104 -4.75 -5.83 -9.32
CA ILE A 104 -4.76 -5.22 -7.97
C ILE A 104 -4.65 -6.31 -6.92
N ASN A 105 -3.50 -6.72 -6.41
CA ASN A 105 -3.43 -7.67 -5.29
C ASN A 105 -3.27 -6.91 -3.97
N SER A 106 -4.36 -6.37 -3.43
CA SER A 106 -4.31 -5.52 -2.23
C SER A 106 -5.02 -6.11 -1.02
N GLU A 107 -4.60 -5.67 0.17
CA GLU A 107 -5.34 -5.85 1.42
C GLU A 107 -6.61 -5.00 1.41
N ILE A 108 -6.52 -3.74 1.01
CA ILE A 108 -7.63 -2.80 1.03
C ILE A 108 -7.54 -1.97 -0.23
N PHE A 109 -8.66 -1.50 -0.74
CA PHE A 109 -8.65 -0.54 -1.83
C PHE A 109 -9.74 0.50 -1.68
N SER A 110 -9.49 1.66 -2.28
CA SER A 110 -10.42 2.78 -2.33
C SER A 110 -11.34 2.71 -3.56
N ASN A 111 -12.31 3.61 -3.63
CA ASN A 111 -13.18 3.75 -4.80
C ASN A 111 -12.40 4.01 -6.11
N SER A 112 -11.17 4.52 -6.04
CA SER A 112 -10.33 4.75 -7.23
C SER A 112 -10.03 3.46 -8.01
N VAL A 113 -9.96 2.31 -7.33
CA VAL A 113 -9.84 1.01 -8.01
C VAL A 113 -11.12 0.67 -8.78
N VAL A 114 -12.29 0.96 -8.19
CA VAL A 114 -13.59 0.73 -8.84
C VAL A 114 -13.71 1.57 -10.11
N ASP A 115 -13.22 2.81 -10.09
CA ASP A 115 -13.20 3.67 -11.27
C ASP A 115 -12.34 3.09 -12.41
N LEU A 116 -11.12 2.63 -12.11
CA LEU A 116 -10.22 2.02 -13.10
C LEU A 116 -10.77 0.70 -13.67
N VAL A 117 -11.48 -0.05 -12.84
CA VAL A 117 -12.22 -1.23 -13.25
C VAL A 117 -13.32 -0.86 -14.24
N ASN A 118 -14.13 0.15 -13.93
CA ASN A 118 -15.24 0.58 -14.78
C ASN A 118 -14.75 1.11 -16.14
N ILE A 119 -13.56 1.70 -16.18
CA ILE A 119 -12.88 2.17 -17.40
C ILE A 119 -12.25 0.99 -18.18
N GLY A 120 -12.10 -0.18 -17.57
CA GLY A 120 -11.51 -1.37 -18.20
C GLY A 120 -9.97 -1.39 -18.19
N CYS A 121 -9.31 -0.53 -17.41
CA CYS A 121 -7.85 -0.55 -17.24
C CYS A 121 -7.38 -1.80 -16.49
N ILE A 122 -8.17 -2.23 -15.51
CA ILE A 122 -7.92 -3.43 -14.71
C ILE A 122 -8.67 -4.60 -15.35
N THR A 123 -7.92 -5.51 -15.97
CA THR A 123 -8.49 -6.69 -16.66
C THR A 123 -8.06 -8.01 -16.02
N VAL A 124 -7.08 -8.01 -15.12
CA VAL A 124 -6.56 -9.21 -14.39
C VAL A 124 -5.98 -10.31 -15.30
N ASN A 125 -5.96 -10.13 -16.61
CA ASN A 125 -5.59 -11.15 -17.59
C ASN A 125 -4.16 -11.71 -17.42
N LYS A 126 -3.25 -10.93 -16.82
CA LYS A 126 -1.83 -11.29 -16.66
C LYS A 126 -1.45 -11.85 -15.28
N LYS A 127 -2.39 -12.03 -14.34
CA LYS A 127 -2.04 -12.50 -12.98
C LYS A 127 -1.62 -13.97 -12.99
N SER A 128 -0.46 -14.27 -12.39
CA SER A 128 0.18 -15.59 -12.39
C SER A 128 -0.37 -16.56 -11.34
N ILE A 129 -1.04 -16.07 -10.28
CA ILE A 129 -1.66 -16.89 -9.22
C ILE A 129 -2.99 -16.22 -8.82
N HIS A 130 -4.05 -17.02 -8.60
CA HIS A 130 -5.43 -16.59 -8.37
C HIS A 130 -6.02 -15.74 -9.52
N ARG A 131 -6.40 -16.41 -10.62
CA ARG A 131 -7.28 -15.84 -11.68
C ARG A 131 -8.68 -15.51 -11.17
N VAL A 132 -9.03 -16.01 -9.98
CA VAL A 132 -10.32 -15.80 -9.32
C VAL A 132 -10.03 -15.45 -7.86
N ASP A 133 -9.73 -14.18 -7.58
CA ASP A 133 -9.97 -13.55 -6.27
C ASP A 133 -10.09 -12.02 -6.45
N TYR A 134 -10.75 -11.64 -7.54
CA TYR A 134 -11.32 -10.32 -7.75
C TYR A 134 -12.73 -10.54 -8.21
N SER A 135 -13.72 -9.87 -7.63
CA SER A 135 -14.93 -9.66 -8.40
C SER A 135 -15.34 -8.20 -8.41
N ILE A 136 -15.76 -7.86 -9.61
CA ILE A 136 -16.29 -6.61 -10.10
C ILE A 136 -17.77 -6.92 -10.36
N GLY A 137 -18.66 -6.16 -9.73
CA GLY A 137 -20.02 -6.58 -9.43
C GLY A 137 -20.13 -7.11 -8.00
N THR A 138 -20.96 -8.12 -7.76
CA THR A 138 -21.25 -8.67 -6.42
C THR A 138 -20.07 -9.42 -5.76
N ARG A 139 -19.02 -8.71 -5.27
CA ARG A 139 -17.99 -9.06 -4.22
C ARG A 139 -16.53 -9.18 -4.74
N MET A 140 -15.50 -8.49 -4.23
CA MET A 140 -15.06 -8.45 -2.84
C MET A 140 -13.84 -7.51 -2.71
N TYR A 141 -13.66 -6.96 -1.50
CA TYR A 141 -12.90 -5.74 -1.19
C TYR A 141 -11.56 -5.92 -0.40
N CYS A 142 -11.11 -7.17 -0.24
CA CYS A 142 -9.90 -7.67 0.48
C CYS A 142 -9.67 -7.23 1.96
N GLY A 143 -8.73 -7.92 2.64
CA GLY A 143 -8.19 -7.60 3.97
C GLY A 143 -6.80 -8.27 4.25
N PHE A 144 -6.17 -7.86 5.36
CA PHE A 144 -4.94 -8.29 6.10
C PHE A 144 -3.66 -7.43 6.03
N GLY A 145 -3.33 -6.82 7.18
CA GLY A 145 -2.15 -6.00 7.46
C GLY A 145 -0.88 -6.76 7.15
N GLY A 146 -0.15 -6.30 6.14
CA GLY A 146 0.93 -7.11 5.56
C GLY A 146 1.92 -6.30 4.75
N GLN A 147 2.19 -5.05 5.12
CA GLN A 147 3.15 -4.23 4.35
C GLN A 147 4.47 -4.99 4.12
N VAL A 148 4.99 -5.68 5.15
CA VAL A 148 6.18 -6.52 5.04
C VAL A 148 5.94 -7.73 4.14
N ASP A 149 4.77 -8.36 4.22
CA ASP A 149 4.40 -9.53 3.43
C ASP A 149 4.33 -9.21 1.94
N PHE A 150 3.73 -8.07 1.57
CA PHE A 150 3.64 -7.63 0.18
C PHE A 150 4.97 -7.14 -0.37
N LEU A 151 5.79 -6.45 0.44
CA LEU A 151 7.16 -6.09 0.04
C LEU A 151 8.01 -7.36 -0.18
N THR A 152 7.87 -8.35 0.69
CA THR A 152 8.55 -9.65 0.57
C THR A 152 8.06 -10.42 -0.66
N GLY A 153 6.74 -10.50 -0.86
CA GLY A 153 6.12 -11.16 -2.01
C GLY A 153 6.47 -10.49 -3.34
N ALA A 154 6.60 -9.16 -3.37
CA ALA A 154 7.10 -8.42 -4.52
C ALA A 154 8.58 -8.74 -4.77
N THR A 155 9.41 -8.80 -3.72
CA THR A 155 10.84 -9.17 -3.87
C THR A 155 11.02 -10.59 -4.38
N MET A 156 10.11 -11.50 -4.03
CA MET A 156 10.13 -12.92 -4.42
C MET A 156 9.23 -13.23 -5.62
N SER A 157 8.82 -12.22 -6.40
CA SER A 157 7.93 -12.45 -7.54
C SER A 157 8.61 -13.33 -8.58
N LYS A 158 7.89 -14.32 -9.12
CA LYS A 158 8.46 -15.33 -10.04
C LYS A 158 9.01 -14.75 -11.35
N ASP A 159 8.57 -13.55 -11.68
CA ASP A 159 8.98 -12.80 -12.86
C ASP A 159 10.18 -11.88 -12.60
N ASP A 160 10.66 -11.77 -11.34
CA ASP A 160 11.73 -10.86 -10.91
C ASP A 160 11.47 -9.36 -11.22
N LEU A 161 10.24 -9.02 -11.62
CA LEU A 161 9.80 -7.66 -11.97
C LEU A 161 9.17 -6.93 -10.79
N GLY A 162 9.07 -7.56 -9.62
CA GLY A 162 8.48 -6.94 -8.45
C GLY A 162 9.26 -5.72 -7.98
N GLN A 163 8.52 -4.65 -7.70
CA GLN A 163 9.06 -3.36 -7.27
C GLN A 163 8.48 -2.96 -5.92
N PRO A 164 9.15 -3.34 -4.82
CA PRO A 164 8.84 -2.81 -3.49
C PRO A 164 9.16 -1.30 -3.41
N ILE A 165 8.12 -0.47 -3.43
CA ILE A 165 8.23 1.00 -3.39
C ILE A 165 7.74 1.51 -2.03
N VAL A 166 8.56 2.35 -1.38
CA VAL A 166 8.21 3.05 -0.14
C VAL A 166 8.10 4.54 -0.43
N THR A 167 6.95 5.13 -0.12
CA THR A 167 6.68 6.56 -0.36
C THR A 167 6.66 7.32 0.95
N LEU A 168 7.31 8.47 1.00
CA LEU A 168 7.29 9.38 2.15
C LEU A 168 7.50 10.82 1.71
N ASN A 169 6.89 11.77 2.42
CA ASN A 169 7.29 13.17 2.29
C ASN A 169 8.71 13.36 2.83
N SER A 170 9.49 14.24 2.20
CA SER A 170 10.87 14.55 2.62
C SER A 170 10.91 15.14 4.04
N THR A 171 9.87 15.90 4.43
CA THR A 171 9.75 16.58 5.73
C THR A 171 8.45 16.25 6.46
N THR A 172 8.43 16.55 7.77
CA THR A 172 7.21 16.54 8.60
C THR A 172 6.22 17.63 8.15
N ALA A 173 4.98 17.57 8.63
CA ALA A 173 3.94 18.55 8.30
C ALA A 173 4.37 20.00 8.60
N ASP A 174 5.17 20.19 9.65
CA ASP A 174 5.71 21.51 10.04
C ASP A 174 6.85 21.99 9.13
N GLY A 175 7.34 21.16 8.21
CA GLY A 175 8.46 21.45 7.31
C GLY A 175 9.83 21.55 7.98
N LYS A 176 9.90 21.47 9.31
CA LYS A 176 11.13 21.69 10.10
C LYS A 176 12.04 20.48 10.21
N THR A 177 11.47 19.28 10.19
CA THR A 177 12.22 18.03 10.44
C THR A 177 12.19 17.13 9.21
N SER A 178 13.36 16.63 8.81
CA SER A 178 13.48 15.62 7.76
C SER A 178 12.91 14.28 8.22
N LYS A 179 12.14 13.60 7.37
CA LYS A 179 11.74 12.20 7.59
C LYS A 179 12.86 11.21 7.25
N ILE A 180 13.84 11.65 6.44
CA ILE A 180 15.07 10.89 6.19
C ILE A 180 16.06 11.27 7.28
N SER A 181 16.48 10.27 8.07
CA SER A 181 17.38 10.44 9.20
C SER A 181 18.56 9.47 9.08
N PRO A 182 19.79 9.88 9.47
CA PRO A 182 20.95 9.00 9.45
C PRO A 182 20.83 7.86 10.47
N VAL A 183 20.14 8.13 11.58
CA VAL A 183 19.94 7.19 12.69
C VAL A 183 18.48 7.26 13.12
N LEU A 184 17.88 6.10 13.36
CA LEU A 184 16.54 6.00 13.94
C LEU A 184 16.61 6.36 15.42
N LYS A 185 15.54 6.94 15.98
CA LYS A 185 15.52 7.29 17.39
C LYS A 185 15.54 6.02 18.23
N LEU A 186 16.09 6.12 19.44
CA LEU A 186 16.10 4.99 20.35
C LEU A 186 14.67 4.56 20.67
N GLY A 187 14.34 3.31 20.36
CA GLY A 187 12.99 2.75 20.51
C GLY A 187 12.12 2.81 19.26
N ASP A 188 12.59 3.36 18.13
CA ASP A 188 11.86 3.30 16.87
C ASP A 188 11.73 1.85 16.39
N GLY A 189 10.50 1.42 16.15
CA GLY A 189 10.20 0.11 15.57
C GLY A 189 10.51 0.09 14.07
N VAL A 190 11.41 -0.77 13.64
CA VAL A 190 11.68 -1.01 12.22
C VAL A 190 10.68 -2.03 11.69
N VAL A 191 9.72 -1.56 10.90
CA VAL A 191 8.73 -2.45 10.26
C VAL A 191 9.31 -3.07 8.99
N THR A 192 9.86 -2.24 8.10
CA THR A 192 10.44 -2.70 6.83
C THR A 192 11.95 -2.76 6.92
N SER A 193 12.51 -3.96 6.77
CA SER A 193 13.96 -4.15 6.74
C SER A 193 14.59 -3.52 5.48
N ARG A 194 15.81 -3.00 5.63
CA ARG A 194 16.60 -2.42 4.53
C ARG A 194 16.75 -3.35 3.32
N ALA A 195 16.67 -4.66 3.51
CA ALA A 195 16.83 -5.66 2.44
C ALA A 195 15.64 -5.70 1.47
N LEU A 196 14.46 -5.27 1.91
CA LEU A 196 13.23 -5.38 1.12
C LEU A 196 12.93 -4.15 0.26
N VAL A 197 13.51 -2.99 0.59
CA VAL A 197 13.20 -1.73 -0.10
C VAL A 197 13.98 -1.63 -1.41
N ARG A 198 13.27 -1.56 -2.54
CA ARG A 198 13.86 -1.36 -3.87
C ARG A 198 13.91 0.12 -4.25
N TYR A 199 12.81 0.84 -4.05
CA TYR A 199 12.70 2.27 -4.31
C TYR A 199 12.16 3.02 -3.09
N ALA A 200 12.74 4.18 -2.81
CA ALA A 200 12.19 5.18 -1.90
C ALA A 200 11.82 6.43 -2.70
N VAL A 201 10.59 6.93 -2.56
CA VAL A 201 10.08 8.06 -3.35
C VAL A 201 9.63 9.20 -2.44
N THR A 202 10.12 10.40 -2.73
CA THR A 202 9.73 11.66 -2.10
C THR A 202 9.30 12.66 -3.16
N GLU A 203 8.89 13.86 -2.74
CA GLU A 203 8.59 14.96 -3.66
C GLU A 203 9.83 15.49 -4.40
N ASP A 204 11.04 15.15 -3.94
CA ASP A 204 12.31 15.59 -4.53
C ASP A 204 12.88 14.56 -5.54
N GLY A 205 12.32 13.35 -5.60
CA GLY A 205 12.69 12.34 -6.60
C GLY A 205 12.55 10.89 -6.15
N ILE A 206 13.24 10.01 -6.88
CA ILE A 206 13.22 8.54 -6.69
C ILE A 206 14.63 8.07 -6.35
N ALA A 207 14.78 7.42 -5.20
CA ALA A 207 16.02 6.78 -4.77
C ALA A 207 15.93 5.28 -5.04
N SER A 208 16.82 4.77 -5.89
CA SER A 208 16.97 3.32 -6.10
C SER A 208 17.94 2.77 -5.07
N LEU A 209 17.54 1.76 -4.28
CA LEU A 209 18.31 1.23 -3.15
C LEU A 209 18.74 -0.24 -3.33
N PHE A 210 18.21 -0.91 -4.35
CA PHE A 210 18.50 -2.31 -4.64
C PHE A 210 19.92 -2.48 -5.19
N ASP A 211 20.60 -3.55 -4.77
CA ASP A 211 22.01 -3.84 -5.08
C ASP A 211 23.02 -2.73 -4.77
N LYS A 212 22.65 -1.77 -3.92
CA LYS A 212 23.54 -0.68 -3.51
C LYS A 212 24.16 -0.91 -2.14
N THR A 213 25.43 -0.54 -2.01
CA THR A 213 26.14 -0.52 -0.73
C THR A 213 25.54 0.51 0.23
N LEU A 214 25.88 0.45 1.52
CA LEU A 214 25.38 1.44 2.49
C LEU A 214 25.77 2.89 2.13
N LYS A 215 26.94 3.10 1.53
CA LYS A 215 27.39 4.43 1.07
C LYS A 215 26.56 4.92 -0.11
N GLN A 216 26.30 4.06 -1.08
CA GLN A 216 25.46 4.35 -2.24
C GLN A 216 24.02 4.60 -1.86
N ARG A 217 23.47 3.78 -0.95
CA ARG A 217 22.12 3.99 -0.42
C ARG A 217 22.00 5.30 0.34
N ALA A 218 23.02 5.67 1.13
CA ALA A 218 23.04 6.96 1.80
C ALA A 218 23.06 8.11 0.78
N HIS A 219 23.87 8.00 -0.28
CA HIS A 219 23.93 9.00 -1.36
C HIS A 219 22.56 9.20 -2.02
N GLU A 220 21.90 8.10 -2.41
CA GLU A 220 20.58 8.11 -3.03
C GLU A 220 19.50 8.70 -2.14
N LEU A 221 19.48 8.32 -0.85
CA LEU A 221 18.52 8.84 0.12
C LEU A 221 18.72 10.34 0.39
N ILE A 222 19.98 10.81 0.39
CA ILE A 222 20.30 12.24 0.53
C ILE A 222 19.81 13.02 -0.69
N ASN A 223 19.97 12.47 -1.90
CA ASN A 223 19.54 13.12 -3.14
C ASN A 223 18.02 13.34 -3.19
N VAL A 224 17.23 12.46 -2.57
CA VAL A 224 15.77 12.60 -2.47
C VAL A 224 15.30 13.25 -1.17
N ALA A 225 16.23 13.70 -0.31
CA ALA A 225 15.87 14.48 0.86
C ALA A 225 15.61 15.96 0.49
N HIS A 226 14.91 16.66 1.37
CA HIS A 226 14.65 18.10 1.20
C HIS A 226 15.98 18.87 1.12
N PRO A 227 16.15 19.83 0.19
CA PRO A 227 17.40 20.54 -0.05
C PRO A 227 18.05 21.11 1.22
N ASN A 228 17.24 21.70 2.11
CA ASN A 228 17.71 22.31 3.37
C ASN A 228 18.35 21.31 4.35
N HIS A 229 18.10 20.01 4.22
CA HIS A 229 18.61 19.00 5.14
C HIS A 229 19.76 18.17 4.56
N ARG A 230 20.07 18.29 3.26
CA ARG A 230 21.07 17.44 2.57
C ARG A 230 22.46 17.56 3.18
N GLU A 231 22.93 18.79 3.42
CA GLU A 231 24.26 19.02 4.01
C GLU A 231 24.41 18.37 5.40
N ALA A 232 23.39 18.49 6.25
CA ALA A 232 23.39 17.87 7.57
C ALA A 232 23.40 16.34 7.48
N LEU A 233 22.66 15.77 6.54
CA LEU A 233 22.62 14.32 6.29
C LEU A 233 23.95 13.80 5.74
N GLU A 234 24.60 14.53 4.82
CA GLU A 234 25.92 14.18 4.28
C GLU A 234 26.98 14.16 5.37
N LYS A 235 27.00 15.17 6.24
CA LYS A 235 27.94 15.25 7.37
C LYS A 235 27.74 14.09 8.34
N ALA A 236 26.50 13.76 8.67
CA ALA A 236 26.18 12.63 9.54
C ALA A 236 26.54 11.28 8.90
N ALA A 237 26.24 11.11 7.61
CA ALA A 237 26.58 9.91 6.86
C ALA A 237 28.10 9.70 6.78
N PHE A 238 28.88 10.78 6.57
CA PHE A 238 30.34 10.71 6.57
C PHE A 238 30.89 10.23 7.91
N GLN A 239 30.38 10.76 9.03
CA GLN A 239 30.79 10.37 10.37
C GLN A 239 30.46 8.90 10.68
N GLN A 240 29.28 8.44 10.26
CA GLN A 240 28.80 7.10 10.54
C GLN A 240 29.43 6.02 9.64
N LEU A 241 29.59 6.31 8.35
CA LEU A 241 30.10 5.38 7.35
C LEU A 241 31.63 5.46 7.15
N LYS A 242 32.31 6.35 7.90
CA LYS A 242 33.76 6.60 7.82
C LYS A 242 34.24 6.81 6.38
N GLY A 243 33.45 7.54 5.59
CA GLY A 243 33.73 7.78 4.18
C GLY A 243 32.58 8.53 3.50
N LYS A 244 32.87 9.19 2.38
CA LYS A 244 31.88 9.98 1.65
C LYS A 244 30.81 9.05 1.04
N PRO A 245 29.52 9.45 1.06
CA PRO A 245 28.50 8.81 0.22
C PRO A 245 28.89 8.99 -1.24
N GLU A 246 28.97 7.88 -1.96
CA GLU A 246 29.39 7.82 -3.37
C GLU A 246 28.29 7.16 -4.19
N PRO A 247 28.09 7.54 -5.46
CA PRO A 247 27.08 6.95 -6.35
C PRO A 247 27.31 5.46 -6.66
#